data_AF-A0A928SVH7-F1
#
_entry.id   AF-A0A928SVH7-F1
#
_cell.length_a   1.000
_cell.length_b   1.000
_cell.length_c   1.000
_cell.angle_alpha   90.00
_cell.angle_beta   90.00
_cell.angle_gamma   90.00
#
_symmetry.space_group_name_H-M   'P 1'
#
loop_
_entity.id
_entity.type
_entity.pdbx_description
1 polymer ?
#
loop_
_entity_poly.entity_id
_entity_poly.type
_entity_poly.pdbx_seq_one_letter_code
_entity_poly.pdbx_strand_id
1 'polypeptide(L)'
;MSSRKTIISWLVVPIAGATAMATLAGACADKSDAPEGPTFDAPASHPAAPPPGKGKDGGGSPGGGDTGLGNNLANPVIFAEGLGLTGLPVTDAATQQPIYLNTGLRPTATEGLTVTELPFSHFVPDSAYQTVIDGVAYYEQKTPNAWQPQWRDAKANGEVAHATVDWADNLVRQTWTANSVIRVEVVLNDLLNTDVLYPDLPTPLNPQMTGFNMRWLEGSGKTELWGTDGTTGAFNATIYSVCPRLTITKCQGEYVPVTATCNGSWVQAIDLWTYDGLTGDGPGFYSAEVNVSGKVIFGYNWMLRQMPEVINGVPIDKAGWWRLAFSIDDGGGAVACNAQIDNIHPADLHAYYAVPEPAAVTEEETGTDPVLYEPRLVGSTTTVLDVYVKSNKGGGKGNK
;
A
#
# COMPACT_ATOMS: atom_id res chain seq x y z
N MET A 1 63.71 25.02 -56.06
CA MET A 1 63.29 25.44 -54.71
C MET A 1 61.87 24.91 -54.50
N SER A 2 61.71 23.66 -54.06
CA SER A 2 61.58 23.26 -52.66
C SER A 2 60.45 23.96 -51.92
N SER A 3 59.32 23.27 -51.77
CA SER A 3 58.46 23.37 -50.59
C SER A 3 57.61 22.10 -50.50
N ARG A 4 57.99 21.22 -49.58
CA ARG A 4 57.25 20.02 -49.15
C ARG A 4 56.14 20.41 -48.17
N LYS A 5 55.22 19.46 -47.95
CA LYS A 5 54.49 19.10 -46.70
C LYS A 5 52.97 19.17 -46.89
N THR A 6 52.13 18.31 -46.32
CA THR A 6 52.27 17.02 -45.62
C THR A 6 50.82 16.50 -45.54
N ILE A 7 50.60 15.23 -45.87
CA ILE A 7 49.33 14.52 -45.67
C ILE A 7 49.27 14.09 -44.21
N ILE A 8 48.23 14.49 -43.47
CA ILE A 8 47.94 13.98 -42.12
C ILE A 8 46.95 12.82 -42.27
N SER A 9 47.43 11.60 -42.09
CA SER A 9 46.62 10.41 -41.80
C SER A 9 46.54 10.25 -40.28
N TRP A 10 45.33 10.05 -39.75
CA TRP A 10 45.14 9.63 -38.36
C TRP A 10 45.32 8.12 -38.26
N LEU A 11 46.41 7.74 -37.60
CA LEU A 11 46.74 6.37 -37.20
C LEU A 11 45.94 6.02 -35.95
N VAL A 12 45.13 4.96 -36.02
CA VAL A 12 44.53 4.31 -34.85
C VAL A 12 45.60 3.42 -34.22
N VAL A 13 45.95 3.68 -32.97
CA VAL A 13 46.77 2.81 -32.12
C VAL A 13 45.85 2.18 -31.07
N PRO A 14 45.86 0.83 -30.90
CA PRO A 14 45.17 0.20 -29.79
C PRO A 14 46.05 0.28 -28.53
N ILE A 15 45.51 0.78 -27.43
CA ILE A 15 46.13 0.66 -26.10
C ILE A 15 45.40 -0.46 -25.36
N ALA A 16 46.10 -1.57 -25.18
CA ALA A 16 45.82 -2.56 -24.17
C ALA A 16 46.35 -2.05 -22.82
N GLY A 17 45.55 -2.19 -21.76
CA GLY A 17 45.96 -1.86 -20.39
C GLY A 17 44.85 -2.17 -19.41
N ALA A 18 44.99 -3.30 -18.73
CA ALA A 18 44.09 -3.79 -17.68
C ALA A 18 44.14 -2.93 -16.42
N THR A 19 43.00 -2.75 -15.72
CA THR A 19 43.02 -2.51 -14.27
C THR A 19 41.75 -3.00 -13.55
N ALA A 20 41.99 -3.96 -12.66
CA ALA A 20 41.41 -4.21 -11.33
C ALA A 20 39.89 -4.16 -11.08
N MET A 21 39.38 -5.34 -10.70
CA MET A 21 38.27 -5.48 -9.75
C MET A 21 38.61 -4.78 -8.43
N ALA A 22 37.67 -4.00 -7.90
CA ALA A 22 37.68 -3.55 -6.51
C ALA A 22 36.47 -4.15 -5.78
N THR A 23 36.77 -5.10 -4.91
CA THR A 23 35.93 -5.59 -3.83
C THR A 23 35.64 -4.44 -2.86
N LEU A 24 34.39 -4.01 -2.70
CA LEU A 24 33.98 -3.16 -1.58
C LEU A 24 33.55 -4.06 -0.42
N ALA A 25 34.51 -4.42 0.42
CA ALA A 25 34.28 -4.93 1.76
C ALA A 25 35.08 -4.08 2.74
N GLY A 26 34.37 -3.42 3.66
CA GLY A 26 34.92 -2.93 4.92
C GLY A 26 35.54 -1.53 4.92
N ALA A 27 34.77 -0.55 5.43
CA ALA A 27 35.25 0.42 6.42
C ALA A 27 34.07 1.23 6.97
N CYS A 28 33.53 0.83 8.11
CA CYS A 28 33.11 1.83 9.10
C CYS A 28 33.61 1.36 10.46
N ALA A 29 34.42 2.23 11.06
CA ALA A 29 35.12 2.01 12.31
C ALA A 29 34.17 2.16 13.50
N ASP A 30 34.38 1.27 14.47
CA ASP A 30 34.39 1.49 15.92
C ASP A 30 33.47 2.60 16.48
N LYS A 31 32.31 2.16 16.96
CA LYS A 31 31.63 2.77 18.12
C LYS A 31 31.40 1.65 19.14
N SER A 32 32.41 1.41 19.97
CA SER A 32 32.24 0.79 21.26
C SER A 32 31.45 1.73 22.19
N ASP A 33 30.61 1.13 23.04
CA ASP A 33 29.76 1.72 24.09
C ASP A 33 28.30 2.06 23.71
N ALA A 34 27.48 1.00 23.58
CA ALA A 34 26.06 1.04 23.89
C ALA A 34 25.65 -0.28 24.61
N PRO A 35 24.82 -0.23 25.67
CA PRO A 35 24.53 -1.39 26.52
C PRO A 35 23.68 -2.44 25.82
N GLU A 36 24.06 -3.71 26.02
CA GLU A 36 23.40 -4.90 25.48
C GLU A 36 21.92 -4.98 25.94
N GLY A 37 21.01 -4.91 24.97
CA GLY A 37 19.60 -5.31 25.15
C GLY A 37 19.44 -6.83 25.00
N PRO A 38 18.38 -7.43 25.58
CA PRO A 38 18.24 -8.87 25.66
C PRO A 38 18.09 -9.53 24.29
N THR A 39 18.94 -10.52 24.02
CA THR A 39 18.85 -11.45 22.90
C THR A 39 17.60 -12.32 23.02
N PHE A 40 16.72 -12.28 22.02
CA PHE A 40 15.64 -13.26 21.87
C PHE A 40 16.05 -14.29 20.82
N ASP A 41 16.23 -15.53 21.25
CA ASP A 41 16.41 -16.69 20.39
C ASP A 41 15.12 -16.94 19.57
N ALA A 42 15.27 -17.08 18.25
CA ALA A 42 14.18 -17.51 17.38
C ALA A 42 13.92 -19.03 17.57
N PRO A 43 12.68 -19.47 17.88
CA PRO A 43 12.38 -20.89 17.93
C PRO A 43 12.10 -21.46 16.54
N ALA A 44 12.52 -22.72 16.37
CA ALA A 44 12.41 -23.52 15.16
C ALA A 44 10.95 -23.82 14.74
N SER A 45 10.81 -24.11 13.45
CA SER A 45 9.57 -24.48 12.75
C SER A 45 8.85 -25.69 13.35
N HIS A 46 7.53 -25.57 13.51
CA HIS A 46 6.63 -26.69 13.79
C HIS A 46 5.79 -27.06 12.54
N PRO A 47 5.50 -28.36 12.32
CA PRO A 47 4.75 -28.83 11.15
C PRO A 47 3.23 -28.62 11.29
N ALA A 48 2.57 -28.45 10.14
CA ALA A 48 1.15 -28.15 10.00
C ALA A 48 0.20 -29.26 10.50
N ALA A 49 -0.93 -28.85 11.07
CA ALA A 49 -2.07 -29.69 11.46
C ALA A 49 -3.12 -29.79 10.32
N PRO A 50 -3.95 -30.85 10.28
CA PRO A 50 -4.95 -31.09 9.22
C PRO A 50 -6.16 -30.12 9.28
N PRO A 51 -6.93 -29.96 8.17
CA PRO A 51 -7.96 -28.92 8.03
C PRO A 51 -9.26 -29.18 8.84
N PRO A 52 -10.04 -28.14 9.21
CA PRO A 52 -11.03 -28.22 10.28
C PRO A 52 -12.48 -28.44 9.82
N GLY A 53 -13.27 -29.04 10.72
CA GLY A 53 -14.73 -29.13 10.62
C GLY A 53 -15.45 -27.83 11.03
N LYS A 54 -16.62 -27.60 10.41
CA LYS A 54 -17.50 -26.45 10.62
C LYS A 54 -17.99 -26.36 12.09
N GLY A 55 -17.78 -25.21 12.73
CA GLY A 55 -18.39 -24.84 14.01
C GLY A 55 -18.70 -23.33 14.07
N LYS A 56 -19.91 -22.99 14.50
CA LYS A 56 -20.42 -21.63 14.74
C LYS A 56 -19.89 -21.04 16.07
N ASP A 57 -19.96 -19.71 16.17
CA ASP A 57 -19.95 -18.80 17.34
C ASP A 57 -18.84 -17.74 17.16
N GLY A 58 -19.05 -16.43 17.21
CA GLY A 58 -19.90 -15.66 18.12
C GLY A 58 -19.04 -14.87 19.10
N GLY A 59 -18.23 -13.91 18.64
CA GLY A 59 -17.41 -13.07 19.52
C GLY A 59 -16.40 -12.20 18.77
N GLY A 60 -16.54 -10.87 18.89
CA GLY A 60 -15.66 -9.89 18.25
C GLY A 60 -14.24 -9.96 18.78
N SER A 61 -13.35 -10.53 17.99
CA SER A 61 -11.90 -10.45 18.16
C SER A 61 -11.30 -9.62 17.01
N PRO A 62 -10.45 -8.60 17.28
CA PRO A 62 -9.72 -7.88 16.26
C PRO A 62 -8.43 -8.67 15.96
N GLY A 63 -8.35 -9.28 14.78
CA GLY A 63 -7.24 -10.15 14.39
C GLY A 63 -7.53 -11.62 14.66
N GLY A 64 -8.49 -12.19 13.92
CA GLY A 64 -8.51 -13.64 13.73
C GLY A 64 -7.33 -13.95 12.81
N GLY A 65 -6.27 -14.54 13.37
CA GLY A 65 -5.11 -14.97 12.61
C GLY A 65 -5.56 -15.87 11.46
N ASP A 66 -5.12 -15.51 10.25
CA ASP A 66 -5.39 -16.27 9.04
C ASP A 66 -4.61 -17.59 9.17
N THR A 67 -5.25 -18.64 9.68
CA THR A 67 -4.74 -20.01 9.58
C THR A 67 -5.03 -20.59 8.18
N GLY A 68 -5.55 -19.75 7.26
CA GLY A 68 -5.92 -20.07 5.90
C GLY A 68 -4.93 -19.53 4.88
N LEU A 69 -5.13 -19.94 3.63
CA LEU A 69 -4.38 -19.44 2.49
C LEU A 69 -4.70 -17.95 2.30
N GLY A 70 -3.68 -17.10 2.10
CA GLY A 70 -3.88 -15.66 1.91
C GLY A 70 -4.63 -15.31 0.62
N ASN A 71 -4.84 -14.02 0.39
CA ASN A 71 -5.43 -13.54 -0.87
C ASN A 71 -4.44 -13.68 -2.04
N ASN A 72 -4.97 -14.09 -3.19
CA ASN A 72 -4.32 -14.05 -4.49
C ASN A 72 -4.37 -12.63 -5.06
N LEU A 73 -3.28 -12.20 -5.68
CA LEU A 73 -3.27 -10.97 -6.45
C LEU A 73 -4.04 -11.22 -7.75
N ALA A 74 -4.79 -10.23 -8.23
CA ALA A 74 -5.54 -10.31 -9.49
C ALA A 74 -5.29 -9.09 -10.38
N ASN A 75 -5.16 -7.91 -9.78
CA ASN A 75 -4.72 -6.71 -10.45
C ASN A 75 -3.18 -6.73 -10.58
N PRO A 76 -2.61 -6.42 -11.76
CA PRO A 76 -1.17 -6.35 -11.94
C PRO A 76 -0.50 -5.40 -10.94
N VAL A 77 0.78 -5.65 -10.67
CA VAL A 77 1.57 -4.81 -9.75
C VAL A 77 2.92 -4.39 -10.35
N ILE A 78 3.29 -3.14 -10.12
CA ILE A 78 4.65 -2.63 -10.34
C ILE A 78 5.34 -2.58 -8.98
N PHE A 79 6.47 -3.28 -8.84
CA PHE A 79 7.34 -3.16 -7.68
C PHE A 79 8.30 -1.99 -7.91
N ALA A 80 8.06 -0.87 -7.22
CA ALA A 80 8.78 0.37 -7.46
C ALA A 80 10.27 0.24 -7.14
N GLU A 81 10.63 -0.22 -5.94
CA GLU A 81 12.04 -0.33 -5.50
C GLU A 81 12.71 -1.68 -5.84
N GLY A 82 12.03 -2.54 -6.62
CA GLY A 82 12.49 -3.90 -6.93
C GLY A 82 12.41 -4.87 -5.75
N LEU A 83 11.60 -4.56 -4.74
CA LEU A 83 11.36 -5.39 -3.57
C LEU A 83 9.91 -5.90 -3.56
N GLY A 84 9.71 -7.13 -3.13
CA GLY A 84 8.38 -7.73 -2.93
C GLY A 84 7.75 -7.29 -1.62
N LEU A 85 6.55 -7.79 -1.34
CA LEU A 85 5.81 -7.52 -0.10
C LEU A 85 6.56 -7.99 1.15
N THR A 86 7.48 -8.95 1.01
CA THR A 86 8.34 -9.43 2.09
C THR A 86 9.68 -8.68 2.21
N GLY A 87 9.88 -7.63 1.40
CA GLY A 87 11.14 -6.87 1.36
C GLY A 87 12.29 -7.58 0.64
N LEU A 88 12.04 -8.72 -0.03
CA LEU A 88 13.05 -9.44 -0.79
C LEU A 88 13.12 -8.96 -2.24
N PRO A 89 14.29 -8.99 -2.91
CA PRO A 89 14.41 -8.58 -4.31
C PRO A 89 13.55 -9.44 -5.24
N VAL A 90 12.74 -8.82 -6.10
CA VAL A 90 11.89 -9.54 -7.08
C VAL A 90 12.62 -9.89 -8.37
N THR A 91 13.79 -9.29 -8.60
CA THR A 91 14.64 -9.53 -9.76
C THR A 91 16.05 -9.89 -9.31
N ASP A 92 16.63 -10.92 -9.90
CA ASP A 92 18.03 -11.27 -9.70
C ASP A 92 18.94 -10.26 -10.43
N ALA A 93 19.78 -9.54 -9.70
CA ALA A 93 20.59 -8.49 -10.28
C ALA A 93 21.67 -9.00 -11.27
N ALA A 94 22.10 -10.26 -11.16
CA ALA A 94 23.16 -10.80 -12.02
C ALA A 94 22.61 -11.31 -13.37
N THR A 95 21.44 -11.94 -13.34
CA THR A 95 20.80 -12.58 -14.50
C THR A 95 19.65 -11.78 -15.08
N GLN A 96 19.20 -10.74 -14.35
CA GLN A 96 18.03 -9.92 -14.68
C GLN A 96 16.76 -10.75 -14.85
N GLN A 97 16.69 -11.90 -14.18
CA GLN A 97 15.54 -12.80 -14.21
C GLN A 97 14.62 -12.58 -13.00
N PRO A 98 13.29 -12.77 -13.16
CA PRO A 98 12.35 -12.66 -12.06
C PRO A 98 12.57 -13.77 -11.02
N ILE A 99 12.46 -13.41 -9.74
CA ILE A 99 12.43 -14.33 -8.60
C ILE A 99 11.00 -14.33 -8.04
N TYR A 100 10.11 -15.09 -8.68
CA TYR A 100 8.67 -15.10 -8.35
C TYR A 100 8.38 -15.32 -6.86
N LEU A 101 9.16 -16.20 -6.21
CA LEU A 101 9.00 -16.51 -4.79
C LEU A 101 9.24 -15.30 -3.86
N ASN A 102 10.07 -14.36 -4.27
CA ASN A 102 10.43 -13.19 -3.45
C ASN A 102 9.37 -12.08 -3.50
N THR A 103 8.35 -12.21 -4.34
CA THR A 103 7.28 -11.20 -4.46
C THR A 103 6.42 -11.10 -3.21
N GLY A 104 6.35 -12.16 -2.39
CA GLY A 104 5.40 -12.27 -1.28
C GLY A 104 3.96 -12.52 -1.74
N LEU A 105 3.75 -12.78 -3.03
CA LEU A 105 2.44 -13.08 -3.60
C LEU A 105 2.21 -14.60 -3.62
N ARG A 106 0.94 -15.00 -3.67
CA ARG A 106 0.59 -16.41 -3.85
C ARG A 106 0.84 -16.86 -5.31
N PRO A 107 1.28 -18.10 -5.51
CA PRO A 107 1.57 -19.11 -4.48
C PRO A 107 2.89 -18.88 -3.74
N THR A 108 2.88 -19.16 -2.44
CA THR A 108 4.07 -19.15 -1.57
C THR A 108 4.84 -20.46 -1.66
N ALA A 109 6.11 -20.49 -1.21
CA ALA A 109 6.91 -21.72 -1.17
C ALA A 109 6.23 -22.87 -0.42
N THR A 110 5.47 -22.57 0.62
CA THR A 110 4.75 -23.56 1.43
C THR A 110 3.64 -24.26 0.66
N GLU A 111 3.10 -23.62 -0.39
CA GLU A 111 2.08 -24.21 -1.25
C GLU A 111 2.67 -25.20 -2.27
N GLY A 112 3.99 -25.23 -2.44
CA GLY A 112 4.67 -26.20 -3.33
C GLY A 112 4.37 -26.01 -4.81
N LEU A 113 3.83 -24.86 -5.21
CA LEU A 113 3.56 -24.49 -6.59
C LEU A 113 4.71 -23.61 -7.12
N THR A 114 5.16 -23.90 -8.33
CA THR A 114 6.22 -23.14 -9.00
C THR A 114 5.63 -22.22 -10.05
N VAL A 115 5.92 -20.94 -9.96
CA VAL A 115 5.62 -19.95 -11.00
C VAL A 115 6.83 -19.84 -11.93
N THR A 116 6.60 -20.04 -13.22
CA THR A 116 7.63 -19.88 -14.27
C THR A 116 7.30 -18.82 -15.30
N GLU A 117 6.02 -18.46 -15.42
CA GLU A 117 5.49 -17.46 -16.35
C GLU A 117 4.28 -16.75 -15.76
N LEU A 118 3.96 -15.56 -16.31
CA LEU A 118 2.81 -14.76 -15.90
C LEU A 118 1.92 -14.42 -17.10
N PRO A 119 0.60 -14.30 -16.91
CA PRO A 119 -0.12 -14.57 -15.66
C PRO A 119 -0.12 -16.07 -15.31
N PHE A 120 -0.06 -16.38 -14.03
CA PHE A 120 -0.06 -17.74 -13.50
C PHE A 120 -1.41 -18.08 -12.88
N SER A 121 -1.86 -19.33 -13.04
CA SER A 121 -3.01 -19.86 -12.31
C SER A 121 -2.86 -21.35 -12.00
N HIS A 122 -3.37 -21.73 -10.83
CA HIS A 122 -3.56 -23.09 -10.36
C HIS A 122 -4.96 -23.19 -9.77
N PHE A 123 -5.86 -23.81 -10.52
CA PHE A 123 -7.26 -23.95 -10.15
C PHE A 123 -7.59 -25.40 -9.78
N VAL A 124 -8.03 -25.62 -8.56
CA VAL A 124 -8.41 -26.93 -8.05
C VAL A 124 -9.85 -27.23 -8.51
N PRO A 125 -10.08 -28.32 -9.27
CA PRO A 125 -11.39 -28.67 -9.78
C PRO A 125 -12.25 -29.37 -8.71
N ASP A 126 -12.40 -28.74 -7.54
CA ASP A 126 -13.26 -29.19 -6.45
C ASP A 126 -14.35 -28.15 -6.19
N SER A 127 -15.60 -28.60 -6.16
CA SER A 127 -16.78 -27.77 -5.85
C SER A 127 -16.71 -27.12 -4.46
N ALA A 128 -15.86 -27.60 -3.56
CA ALA A 128 -15.65 -26.99 -2.25
C ALA A 128 -14.89 -25.65 -2.30
N TYR A 129 -14.24 -25.34 -3.43
CA TYR A 129 -13.43 -24.12 -3.62
C TYR A 129 -13.92 -23.27 -4.80
N GLN A 130 -15.19 -23.45 -5.17
CA GLN A 130 -15.80 -22.81 -6.32
C GLN A 130 -17.23 -22.38 -6.01
N THR A 131 -17.58 -21.18 -6.46
CA THR A 131 -18.96 -20.70 -6.49
C THR A 131 -19.43 -20.68 -7.95
N VAL A 132 -20.60 -21.26 -8.23
CA VAL A 132 -21.20 -21.23 -9.57
C VAL A 132 -22.27 -20.15 -9.65
N ILE A 133 -22.08 -19.17 -10.53
CA ILE A 133 -23.04 -18.09 -10.77
C ILE A 133 -23.37 -18.06 -12.26
N ASP A 134 -24.65 -18.11 -12.60
CA ASP A 134 -25.13 -18.12 -13.99
C ASP A 134 -24.50 -19.21 -14.88
N GLY A 135 -24.16 -20.36 -14.27
CA GLY A 135 -23.52 -21.49 -14.94
C GLY A 135 -22.00 -21.36 -15.15
N VAL A 136 -21.38 -20.30 -14.65
CA VAL A 136 -19.91 -20.08 -14.68
C VAL A 136 -19.34 -20.40 -13.31
N ALA A 137 -18.29 -21.21 -13.27
CA ALA A 137 -17.55 -21.52 -12.04
C ALA A 137 -16.50 -20.44 -11.76
N TYR A 138 -16.52 -19.90 -10.54
CA TYR A 138 -15.54 -18.95 -10.03
C TYR A 138 -14.72 -19.60 -8.93
N TYR A 139 -13.40 -19.58 -9.08
CA TYR A 139 -12.42 -20.06 -8.12
C TYR A 139 -12.22 -19.03 -7.02
N GLU A 140 -12.48 -19.45 -5.78
CA GLU A 140 -12.57 -18.57 -4.63
C GLU A 140 -11.19 -18.15 -4.10
N GLN A 141 -11.10 -16.90 -3.65
CA GLN A 141 -9.98 -16.40 -2.82
C GLN A 141 -9.87 -17.20 -1.52
N LYS A 142 -8.69 -17.20 -0.89
CA LYS A 142 -8.44 -17.87 0.41
C LYS A 142 -8.70 -19.38 0.42
N THR A 143 -8.62 -20.02 -0.76
CA THR A 143 -8.71 -21.46 -0.95
C THR A 143 -7.42 -22.00 -1.56
N PRO A 144 -7.26 -23.33 -1.75
CA PRO A 144 -6.13 -23.93 -2.47
C PRO A 144 -5.92 -23.43 -3.90
N ASN A 145 -6.89 -22.71 -4.48
CA ASN A 145 -6.68 -21.99 -5.72
C ASN A 145 -5.61 -20.91 -5.54
N ALA A 146 -4.68 -20.84 -6.49
CA ALA A 146 -3.64 -19.82 -6.52
C ALA A 146 -3.60 -19.14 -7.89
N TRP A 147 -3.45 -17.82 -7.92
CA TRP A 147 -3.24 -17.10 -9.18
C TRP A 147 -2.45 -15.83 -8.96
N GLN A 148 -1.75 -15.41 -10.01
CA GLN A 148 -0.88 -14.25 -9.98
C GLN A 148 -0.89 -13.55 -11.35
N PRO A 149 -1.25 -12.27 -11.41
CA PRO A 149 -1.25 -11.51 -12.67
C PRO A 149 0.18 -11.19 -13.09
N GLN A 150 0.32 -10.49 -14.21
CA GLN A 150 1.61 -9.88 -14.53
C GLN A 150 2.06 -8.94 -13.43
N TRP A 151 3.36 -8.92 -13.20
CA TRP A 151 4.03 -7.92 -12.40
C TRP A 151 5.36 -7.57 -13.07
N ARG A 152 5.94 -6.43 -12.69
CA ARG A 152 7.27 -6.02 -13.16
C ARG A 152 8.01 -5.21 -12.11
N ASP A 153 9.32 -5.12 -12.29
CA ASP A 153 10.24 -4.36 -11.46
C ASP A 153 10.61 -3.05 -12.16
N ALA A 154 10.11 -1.92 -11.66
CA ALA A 154 10.40 -0.62 -12.26
C ALA A 154 11.89 -0.27 -12.14
N LYS A 155 12.51 -0.58 -11.00
CA LYS A 155 13.91 -0.25 -10.73
C LYS A 155 14.86 -1.04 -11.63
N ALA A 156 14.63 -2.34 -11.81
CA ALA A 156 15.44 -3.15 -12.72
C ALA A 156 15.34 -2.67 -14.17
N ASN A 157 14.19 -2.11 -14.56
CA ASN A 157 13.99 -1.52 -15.88
C ASN A 157 14.56 -0.09 -16.02
N GLY A 158 15.04 0.53 -14.94
CA GLY A 158 15.48 1.93 -14.94
C GLY A 158 14.33 2.94 -15.07
N GLU A 159 13.13 2.53 -14.65
CA GLU A 159 11.89 3.32 -14.70
C GLU A 159 11.58 3.91 -13.32
N VAL A 160 10.97 5.10 -13.26
CA VAL A 160 10.34 5.64 -12.05
C VAL A 160 8.88 5.20 -12.02
N ALA A 161 8.39 4.73 -10.87
CA ALA A 161 6.99 4.32 -10.70
C ALA A 161 6.11 5.54 -10.36
N HIS A 162 5.54 6.13 -11.40
CA HIS A 162 4.65 7.29 -11.32
C HIS A 162 3.25 6.90 -10.85
N ALA A 163 2.79 7.47 -9.74
CA ALA A 163 1.58 7.05 -9.04
C ALA A 163 0.55 8.17 -8.86
N THR A 164 -0.73 7.78 -8.95
CA THR A 164 -1.83 8.50 -8.31
C THR A 164 -2.22 7.83 -7.00
N VAL A 165 -2.58 8.62 -6.01
CA VAL A 165 -3.00 8.14 -4.69
C VAL A 165 -4.52 8.08 -4.62
N ASP A 166 -5.06 6.92 -4.29
CA ASP A 166 -6.49 6.64 -4.12
C ASP A 166 -6.75 6.31 -2.64
N TRP A 167 -7.46 7.20 -1.95
CA TRP A 167 -7.87 7.02 -0.55
C TRP A 167 -9.18 6.25 -0.52
N ALA A 168 -9.23 5.15 0.24
CA ALA A 168 -10.39 4.28 0.22
C ALA A 168 -11.71 5.00 0.55
N ASP A 169 -12.78 4.53 -0.10
CA ASP A 169 -14.12 5.12 -0.04
C ASP A 169 -14.67 5.23 1.40
N ASN A 170 -14.35 4.25 2.23
CA ASN A 170 -14.69 4.18 3.64
C ASN A 170 -14.08 5.34 4.46
N LEU A 171 -13.03 6.00 3.98
CA LEU A 171 -12.40 7.16 4.63
C LEU A 171 -13.04 8.47 4.21
N VAL A 172 -13.33 8.62 2.92
CA VAL A 172 -13.77 9.89 2.33
C VAL A 172 -15.26 10.14 2.50
N ARG A 173 -16.09 9.12 2.78
CA ARG A 173 -17.56 9.26 2.94
C ARG A 173 -18.10 8.66 4.23
N GLN A 174 -17.59 9.11 5.38
CA GLN A 174 -17.99 8.55 6.68
C GLN A 174 -18.01 9.61 7.79
N THR A 175 -18.92 9.45 8.76
CA THR A 175 -18.82 10.15 10.04
C THR A 175 -18.09 9.29 11.07
N TRP A 176 -17.11 9.88 11.75
CA TRP A 176 -16.33 9.20 12.79
C TRP A 176 -16.69 9.69 14.20
N THR A 177 -16.43 8.86 15.19
CA THR A 177 -16.59 9.18 16.62
C THR A 177 -15.31 8.84 17.38
N ALA A 178 -15.15 9.36 18.59
CA ALA A 178 -13.99 9.04 19.42
C ALA A 178 -13.84 7.54 19.78
N ASN A 179 -14.87 6.73 19.51
CA ASN A 179 -14.86 5.28 19.70
C ASN A 179 -14.66 4.49 18.41
N SER A 180 -14.53 5.16 17.26
CA SER A 180 -14.41 4.50 15.96
C SER A 180 -13.13 3.68 15.85
N VAL A 181 -13.23 2.57 15.12
CA VAL A 181 -12.09 1.90 14.49
C VAL A 181 -12.11 2.34 13.03
N ILE A 182 -11.06 3.04 12.61
CA ILE A 182 -10.95 3.59 11.27
C ILE A 182 -9.90 2.75 10.52
N ARG A 183 -10.33 2.08 9.45
CA ARG A 183 -9.38 1.37 8.58
C ARG A 183 -8.87 2.36 7.55
N VAL A 184 -7.64 2.82 7.76
CA VAL A 184 -6.94 3.70 6.84
C VAL A 184 -6.40 2.86 5.71
N GLU A 185 -6.90 3.05 4.50
CA GLU A 185 -6.47 2.32 3.30
C GLU A 185 -6.14 3.29 2.18
N VAL A 186 -5.01 3.04 1.52
CA VAL A 186 -4.54 3.82 0.37
C VAL A 186 -4.08 2.86 -0.72
N VAL A 187 -4.41 3.17 -1.97
CA VAL A 187 -3.92 2.47 -3.15
C VAL A 187 -3.07 3.41 -3.99
N LEU A 188 -1.91 2.94 -4.43
CA LEU A 188 -1.16 3.63 -5.47
C LEU A 188 -1.54 3.01 -6.81
N ASN A 189 -2.10 3.82 -7.69
CA ASN A 189 -2.46 3.40 -9.05
C ASN A 189 -1.42 3.95 -10.03
N ASP A 190 -0.96 3.09 -10.92
CA ASP A 190 -0.09 3.50 -12.03
C ASP A 190 -0.80 4.52 -12.93
N LEU A 191 -0.05 5.52 -13.37
CA LEU A 191 -0.53 6.50 -14.33
C LEU A 191 -0.69 5.85 -15.70
N LEU A 192 -1.94 5.83 -16.18
CA LEU A 192 -2.20 5.42 -17.55
C LEU A 192 -1.61 6.41 -18.54
N ASN A 193 -1.03 5.87 -19.61
CA ASN A 193 -0.69 6.55 -20.87
C ASN A 193 -1.87 7.34 -21.52
N THR A 194 -3.09 7.22 -21.00
CA THR A 194 -4.29 7.87 -21.55
C THR A 194 -4.90 8.89 -20.62
N ASP A 195 -4.31 9.14 -19.46
CA ASP A 195 -4.85 10.14 -18.54
C ASP A 195 -4.54 11.54 -19.08
N VAL A 196 -5.54 12.14 -19.73
CA VAL A 196 -5.50 13.47 -20.37
C VAL A 196 -5.11 14.56 -19.37
N LEU A 197 -5.14 14.25 -18.08
CA LEU A 197 -4.75 15.13 -16.98
C LEU A 197 -3.23 15.40 -16.91
N TYR A 198 -2.38 14.64 -17.61
CA TYR A 198 -0.91 14.83 -17.58
C TYR A 198 -0.29 14.87 -18.99
N PRO A 199 -0.58 15.91 -19.79
CA PRO A 199 -0.08 16.02 -21.16
C PRO A 199 1.44 16.19 -21.26
N ASP A 200 2.11 16.54 -20.15
CA ASP A 200 3.55 16.81 -20.11
C ASP A 200 4.39 15.57 -19.75
N LEU A 201 3.75 14.42 -19.46
CA LEU A 201 4.45 13.17 -19.18
C LEU A 201 4.75 12.40 -20.49
N PRO A 202 5.94 11.77 -20.62
CA PRO A 202 6.29 11.02 -21.83
C PRO A 202 5.37 9.79 -22.01
N THR A 203 4.60 9.77 -23.12
CA THR A 203 3.67 8.69 -23.49
C THR A 203 4.33 7.64 -24.40
N PRO A 204 4.16 6.32 -24.16
CA PRO A 204 3.61 5.69 -22.96
C PRO A 204 4.59 5.75 -21.80
N LEU A 205 4.10 6.13 -20.61
CA LEU A 205 4.83 5.85 -19.37
C LEU A 205 4.87 4.33 -19.20
N ASN A 206 3.71 3.67 -19.08
CA ASN A 206 3.61 2.24 -18.80
C ASN A 206 2.51 1.55 -19.64
N PRO A 207 2.78 0.41 -20.29
CA PRO A 207 1.75 -0.36 -21.01
C PRO A 207 0.80 -1.06 -20.01
N GLN A 208 -0.48 -1.22 -20.38
CA GLN A 208 -1.41 -2.04 -19.60
C GLN A 208 -0.88 -3.45 -19.42
N MET A 209 -1.14 -4.02 -18.25
CA MET A 209 -0.64 -5.33 -17.84
C MET A 209 -1.79 -6.32 -17.73
N THR A 210 -1.49 -7.61 -17.90
CA THR A 210 -2.48 -8.68 -17.91
C THR A 210 -2.82 -9.09 -16.48
N GLY A 211 -4.08 -8.94 -16.11
CA GLY A 211 -4.63 -9.32 -14.81
C GLY A 211 -5.76 -10.34 -14.93
N PHE A 212 -6.29 -10.80 -13.80
CA PHE A 212 -7.45 -11.69 -13.73
C PHE A 212 -8.72 -10.89 -13.48
N ASN A 213 -9.79 -11.22 -14.23
CA ASN A 213 -11.10 -10.66 -13.97
C ASN A 213 -11.64 -11.25 -12.66
N MET A 214 -11.98 -10.36 -11.72
CA MET A 214 -12.50 -10.73 -10.41
C MET A 214 -13.98 -10.42 -10.33
N ARG A 215 -14.73 -11.30 -9.66
CA ARG A 215 -16.16 -11.13 -9.37
C ARG A 215 -16.40 -11.24 -7.87
N TRP A 216 -17.18 -10.33 -7.32
CA TRP A 216 -17.77 -10.49 -5.99
C TRP A 216 -18.73 -11.68 -6.03
N LEU A 217 -18.55 -12.64 -5.13
CA LEU A 217 -19.30 -13.88 -5.11
C LEU A 217 -20.41 -13.82 -4.07
N GLU A 218 -20.06 -13.49 -2.83
CA GLU A 218 -20.99 -13.36 -1.72
C GLU A 218 -20.40 -12.58 -0.53
N GLY A 219 -21.24 -12.36 0.48
CA GLY A 219 -20.82 -11.80 1.78
C GLY A 219 -20.61 -10.29 1.78
N SER A 220 -20.19 -9.78 2.93
CA SER A 220 -19.87 -8.35 3.11
C SER A 220 -18.84 -8.16 4.23
N GLY A 221 -18.08 -7.07 4.17
CA GLY A 221 -17.05 -6.74 5.16
C GLY A 221 -16.09 -7.91 5.37
N LYS A 222 -15.97 -8.41 6.61
CA LYS A 222 -15.07 -9.52 6.94
C LYS A 222 -15.44 -10.87 6.31
N THR A 223 -16.68 -11.00 5.83
CA THR A 223 -17.20 -12.23 5.19
C THR A 223 -17.25 -12.10 3.66
N GLU A 224 -16.77 -10.98 3.12
CA GLU A 224 -16.75 -10.74 1.69
C GLU A 224 -15.85 -11.77 0.99
N LEU A 225 -16.37 -12.36 -0.08
CA LEU A 225 -15.71 -13.38 -0.87
C LEU A 225 -15.70 -12.97 -2.34
N TRP A 226 -14.52 -13.02 -2.93
CA TRP A 226 -14.30 -12.77 -4.35
C TRP A 226 -13.63 -13.98 -4.99
N GLY A 227 -13.76 -14.10 -6.31
CA GLY A 227 -13.09 -15.14 -7.09
C GLY A 227 -12.91 -14.76 -8.55
N THR A 228 -12.21 -15.62 -9.29
CA THR A 228 -11.99 -15.47 -10.73
C THR A 228 -12.45 -16.72 -11.47
N ASP A 229 -12.92 -16.59 -12.70
CA ASP A 229 -13.19 -17.72 -13.60
C ASP A 229 -11.94 -18.12 -14.42
N GLY A 230 -10.79 -17.48 -14.16
CA GLY A 230 -9.55 -17.67 -14.87
C GLY A 230 -9.41 -16.83 -16.14
N THR A 231 -10.44 -16.06 -16.51
CA THR A 231 -10.32 -15.13 -17.63
C THR A 231 -9.44 -13.94 -17.26
N THR A 232 -8.72 -13.43 -18.26
CA THR A 232 -7.79 -12.32 -18.10
C THR A 232 -8.23 -11.08 -18.88
N GLY A 233 -7.64 -9.94 -18.53
CA GLY A 233 -7.90 -8.64 -19.15
C GLY A 233 -6.69 -7.73 -19.07
N ALA A 234 -6.77 -6.57 -19.73
CA ALA A 234 -5.77 -5.52 -19.65
C ALA A 234 -6.14 -4.52 -18.53
N PHE A 235 -5.23 -4.29 -17.60
CA PHE A 235 -5.43 -3.48 -16.41
C PHE A 235 -4.32 -2.45 -16.23
N ASN A 236 -4.63 -1.42 -15.45
CA ASN A 236 -3.62 -0.56 -14.87
C ASN A 236 -3.05 -1.26 -13.66
N ALA A 237 -1.73 -1.24 -13.51
CA ALA A 237 -1.13 -1.83 -12.35
C ALA A 237 -1.41 -0.98 -11.10
N THR A 238 -1.48 -1.64 -9.95
CA THR A 238 -1.21 -0.97 -8.67
C THR A 238 0.30 -0.87 -8.49
N ILE A 239 0.77 0.12 -7.76
CA ILE A 239 2.18 0.27 -7.43
C ILE A 239 2.39 -0.20 -6.00
N TYR A 240 3.30 -1.15 -5.81
CA TYR A 240 3.87 -1.43 -4.50
C TYR A 240 5.14 -0.60 -4.35
N SER A 241 5.22 0.09 -3.22
CA SER A 241 6.45 0.73 -2.75
C SER A 241 6.65 0.39 -1.28
N VAL A 242 7.88 0.20 -0.86
CA VAL A 242 8.23 -0.01 0.56
C VAL A 242 8.40 1.30 1.32
N CYS A 243 8.42 2.42 0.60
CA CYS A 243 8.66 3.75 1.14
C CYS A 243 7.49 4.49 1.80
N PRO A 244 6.20 4.16 1.57
CA PRO A 244 5.12 4.95 2.11
C PRO A 244 5.15 5.16 3.63
N ARG A 245 4.91 6.39 4.06
CA ARG A 245 4.68 6.74 5.46
C ARG A 245 3.27 7.23 5.68
N LEU A 246 2.68 6.78 6.78
CA LEU A 246 1.42 7.29 7.30
C LEU A 246 1.70 8.10 8.55
N THR A 247 1.38 9.39 8.51
CA THR A 247 1.32 10.22 9.72
C THR A 247 -0.12 10.59 10.02
N ILE A 248 -0.49 10.57 11.30
CA ILE A 248 -1.79 11.06 11.78
C ILE A 248 -1.55 12.13 12.84
N THR A 249 -2.09 13.32 12.59
CA THR A 249 -1.91 14.49 13.46
C THR A 249 -3.25 15.07 13.91
N LYS A 250 -3.32 15.55 15.15
CA LYS A 250 -4.49 16.22 15.73
C LYS A 250 -4.31 17.74 15.69
N CYS A 251 -5.30 18.49 15.21
CA CYS A 251 -5.30 19.94 15.35
C CYS A 251 -5.69 20.36 16.80
N GLN A 252 -4.84 21.16 17.45
CA GLN A 252 -5.02 21.72 18.80
C GLN A 252 -5.54 23.17 18.76
N GLY A 253 -6.54 23.42 17.92
CA GLY A 253 -7.10 24.76 17.76
C GLY A 253 -8.32 24.74 16.86
N GLU A 254 -8.72 25.91 16.42
CA GLU A 254 -9.74 26.05 15.38
C GLU A 254 -9.15 25.58 14.05
N TYR A 255 -9.88 24.72 13.34
CA TYR A 255 -9.50 24.28 12.01
C TYR A 255 -10.37 24.99 10.98
N VAL A 256 -9.74 25.51 9.94
CA VAL A 256 -10.37 26.20 8.81
C VAL A 256 -10.31 25.27 7.60
N PRO A 257 -11.42 24.60 7.21
CA PRO A 257 -11.42 23.60 6.15
C PRO A 257 -10.99 24.16 4.79
N VAL A 258 -11.46 25.37 4.44
CA VAL A 258 -11.21 25.99 3.13
C VAL A 258 -9.71 26.19 2.86
N THR A 259 -8.96 26.59 3.87
CA THR A 259 -7.50 26.77 3.77
C THR A 259 -6.72 25.59 4.35
N ALA A 260 -7.44 24.55 4.78
CA ALA A 260 -6.93 23.41 5.53
C ALA A 260 -5.92 23.77 6.62
N THR A 261 -6.21 24.84 7.36
CA THR A 261 -5.29 25.42 8.34
C THR A 261 -5.75 25.10 9.75
N CYS A 262 -4.82 24.71 10.62
CA CYS A 262 -5.05 24.65 12.05
C CYS A 262 -4.55 25.95 12.68
N ASN A 263 -5.46 26.76 13.24
CA ASN A 263 -5.16 27.96 14.01
C ASN A 263 -4.72 27.56 15.42
N GLY A 264 -3.58 26.88 15.48
CA GLY A 264 -3.03 26.25 16.67
C GLY A 264 -1.80 25.43 16.28
N SER A 265 -1.68 24.22 16.82
CA SER A 265 -0.61 23.30 16.45
C SER A 265 -1.16 21.94 16.05
N TRP A 266 -0.48 21.29 15.11
CA TRP A 266 -0.68 19.88 14.84
C TRP A 266 0.15 19.06 15.83
N VAL A 267 -0.49 18.13 16.53
CA VAL A 267 0.20 17.16 17.40
C VAL A 267 0.23 15.81 16.70
N GLN A 268 1.43 15.33 16.38
CA GLN A 268 1.63 14.02 15.77
C GLN A 268 1.29 12.92 16.77
N ALA A 269 0.30 12.10 16.42
CA ALA A 269 -0.16 10.95 17.19
C ALA A 269 0.44 9.65 16.67
N ILE A 270 0.58 9.53 15.35
CA ILE A 270 1.04 8.33 14.65
C ILE A 270 2.03 8.77 13.57
N ASP A 271 3.07 7.98 13.40
CA ASP A 271 4.09 8.08 12.36
C ASP A 271 4.62 6.67 12.12
N LEU A 272 4.20 6.09 11.00
CA LEU A 272 4.42 4.69 10.68
C LEU A 272 4.97 4.58 9.26
N TRP A 273 6.00 3.76 9.12
CA TRP A 273 6.62 3.47 7.84
C TRP A 273 6.28 2.05 7.41
N THR A 274 5.92 1.87 6.13
CA THR A 274 5.69 0.53 5.55
C THR A 274 6.90 -0.38 5.66
N TYR A 275 8.11 0.17 5.63
CA TYR A 275 9.35 -0.61 5.83
C TYR A 275 9.38 -1.31 7.19
N ASP A 276 8.96 -0.62 8.26
CA ASP A 276 8.90 -1.20 9.61
C ASP A 276 7.80 -2.28 9.71
N GLY A 277 6.81 -2.22 8.82
CA GLY A 277 5.73 -3.20 8.70
C GLY A 277 6.10 -4.47 7.94
N LEU A 278 7.27 -4.56 7.28
CA LEU A 278 7.65 -5.75 6.49
C LEU A 278 7.75 -7.04 7.31
N THR A 279 8.07 -6.92 8.59
CA THR A 279 8.22 -8.05 9.53
C THR A 279 7.09 -8.11 10.55
N GLY A 280 6.17 -7.15 10.52
CA GLY A 280 5.08 -7.01 11.47
C GLY A 280 3.76 -7.55 10.91
N ASP A 281 3.18 -8.52 11.62
CA ASP A 281 1.79 -8.91 11.42
C ASP A 281 0.94 -8.37 12.58
N GLY A 282 -0.31 -8.00 12.28
CA GLY A 282 -1.30 -7.60 13.28
C GLY A 282 -1.40 -6.08 13.57
N PRO A 283 -2.16 -5.73 14.61
CA PRO A 283 -2.50 -4.33 14.91
C PRO A 283 -1.25 -3.52 15.30
N GLY A 284 -1.08 -2.35 14.71
CA GLY A 284 0.00 -1.39 15.05
C GLY A 284 0.97 -1.11 13.93
N PHE A 285 1.01 -1.95 12.90
CA PHE A 285 1.84 -1.74 11.72
C PHE A 285 1.04 -1.07 10.61
N TYR A 286 1.70 -0.18 9.87
CA TYR A 286 1.26 0.26 8.57
C TYR A 286 2.00 -0.60 7.55
N SER A 287 1.29 -1.40 6.77
CA SER A 287 1.90 -2.36 5.84
C SER A 287 1.12 -2.45 4.54
N ALA A 288 1.73 -3.05 3.52
CA ALA A 288 1.04 -3.39 2.29
C ALA A 288 0.46 -4.80 2.38
N GLU A 289 -0.74 -4.99 1.83
CA GLU A 289 -1.39 -6.30 1.74
C GLU A 289 -2.12 -6.46 0.41
N VAL A 290 -2.43 -7.70 0.05
CA VAL A 290 -3.35 -7.99 -1.06
C VAL A 290 -4.77 -8.02 -0.50
N ASN A 291 -5.63 -7.11 -0.95
CA ASN A 291 -7.02 -7.07 -0.51
C ASN A 291 -7.86 -8.20 -1.15
N VAL A 292 -9.12 -8.34 -0.71
CA VAL A 292 -10.00 -9.41 -1.19
C VAL A 292 -10.28 -9.33 -2.71
N SER A 293 -10.30 -8.11 -3.27
CA SER A 293 -10.44 -7.90 -4.72
C SER A 293 -9.16 -8.19 -5.53
N GLY A 294 -8.05 -8.52 -4.86
CA GLY A 294 -6.78 -8.86 -5.50
C GLY A 294 -5.94 -7.64 -5.92
N LYS A 295 -6.01 -6.52 -5.18
CA LYS A 295 -5.15 -5.33 -5.38
C LYS A 295 -4.15 -5.21 -4.23
N VAL A 296 -2.96 -4.67 -4.52
CA VAL A 296 -2.06 -4.22 -3.44
C VAL A 296 -2.59 -2.92 -2.86
N ILE A 297 -2.76 -2.90 -1.54
CA ILE A 297 -3.23 -1.75 -0.77
C ILE A 297 -2.29 -1.52 0.41
N PHE A 298 -2.23 -0.29 0.91
CA PHE A 298 -1.56 0.05 2.16
C PHE A 298 -2.59 0.27 3.24
N GLY A 299 -2.45 -0.43 4.37
CA GLY A 299 -3.49 -0.51 5.39
C GLY A 299 -2.98 -0.22 6.81
N TYR A 300 -3.75 0.54 7.58
CA TYR A 300 -3.56 0.70 9.03
C TYR A 300 -4.91 0.75 9.75
N ASN A 301 -5.04 -0.04 10.82
CA ASN A 301 -6.22 0.02 11.69
C ASN A 301 -6.03 1.08 12.79
N TRP A 302 -6.57 2.27 12.58
CA TRP A 302 -6.53 3.34 13.57
C TRP A 302 -7.65 3.17 14.63
N MET A 303 -7.23 2.72 15.81
CA MET A 303 -8.10 2.44 16.95
C MET A 303 -8.27 3.71 17.82
N LEU A 304 -9.11 4.68 17.43
CA LEU A 304 -9.26 5.95 18.17
C LEU A 304 -9.63 5.74 19.64
N ARG A 305 -10.47 4.74 19.91
CA ARG A 305 -10.84 4.37 21.29
C ARG A 305 -9.62 4.08 22.15
N GLN A 306 -8.58 3.48 21.58
CA GLN A 306 -7.36 3.05 22.26
C GLN A 306 -6.26 4.12 22.25
N MET A 307 -6.45 5.25 21.55
CA MET A 307 -5.49 6.35 21.59
C MET A 307 -5.36 6.92 23.01
N PRO A 308 -4.13 7.26 23.44
CA PRO A 308 -3.92 7.84 24.75
C PRO A 308 -4.52 9.25 24.82
N GLU A 309 -4.93 9.67 26.01
CA GLU A 309 -5.48 11.01 26.28
C GLU A 309 -4.39 12.08 26.31
N VAL A 310 -3.11 11.69 26.32
CA VAL A 310 -1.95 12.58 26.26
C VAL A 310 -0.97 12.02 25.22
N ILE A 311 -0.57 12.87 24.27
CA ILE A 311 0.39 12.54 23.21
C ILE A 311 1.51 13.57 23.27
N ASN A 312 2.75 13.11 23.39
CA ASN A 312 3.94 13.98 23.48
C ASN A 312 3.81 15.09 24.55
N GLY A 313 3.20 14.74 25.70
CA GLY A 313 2.96 15.68 26.81
C GLY A 313 1.80 16.65 26.59
N VAL A 314 1.09 16.57 25.47
CA VAL A 314 -0.07 17.42 25.15
C VAL A 314 -1.36 16.63 25.38
N PRO A 315 -2.29 17.11 26.23
CA PRO A 315 -3.62 16.53 26.34
C PRO A 315 -4.36 16.56 25.00
N ILE A 316 -4.98 15.45 24.61
CA ILE A 316 -5.69 15.30 23.36
C ILE A 316 -7.17 15.05 23.63
N ASP A 317 -8.02 15.98 23.19
CA ASP A 317 -9.41 15.64 22.89
C ASP A 317 -9.46 14.84 21.60
N LYS A 318 -10.07 13.66 21.65
CA LYS A 318 -10.22 12.79 20.48
C LYS A 318 -11.20 13.37 19.46
N ALA A 319 -12.13 14.22 19.91
CA ALA A 319 -13.04 14.93 19.03
C ALA A 319 -12.35 16.08 18.27
N GLY A 320 -12.93 16.49 17.16
CA GLY A 320 -12.44 17.56 16.31
C GLY A 320 -11.64 17.05 15.10
N TRP A 321 -10.85 17.95 14.52
CA TRP A 321 -10.15 17.71 13.27
C TRP A 321 -8.83 16.95 13.46
N TRP A 322 -8.63 15.99 12.56
CA TRP A 322 -7.43 15.17 12.40
C TRP A 322 -6.97 15.23 10.95
N ARG A 323 -5.67 15.11 10.73
CA ARG A 323 -5.04 15.03 9.41
C ARG A 323 -4.34 13.70 9.28
N LEU A 324 -4.72 12.94 8.27
CA LEU A 324 -4.00 11.77 7.79
C LEU A 324 -3.12 12.24 6.64
N ALA A 325 -1.84 11.90 6.64
CA ALA A 325 -0.95 12.17 5.53
C ALA A 325 -0.29 10.88 5.07
N PHE A 326 -0.40 10.62 3.77
CA PHE A 326 0.31 9.57 3.07
C PHE A 326 1.46 10.22 2.30
N SER A 327 2.70 9.89 2.64
CA SER A 327 3.88 10.37 1.92
C SER A 327 4.69 9.22 1.33
N ILE A 328 5.38 9.51 0.23
CA ILE A 328 6.50 8.68 -0.24
C ILE A 328 7.75 9.52 0.00
N ASP A 329 8.48 9.20 1.06
CA ASP A 329 9.76 9.83 1.36
C ASP A 329 10.84 8.78 1.56
N ASP A 330 12.09 9.15 1.29
CA ASP A 330 13.28 8.28 1.39
C ASP A 330 13.54 7.76 2.81
N GLY A 331 12.69 8.12 3.77
CA GLY A 331 12.61 7.49 5.07
C GLY A 331 13.86 7.58 5.93
N GLY A 332 14.83 8.43 5.57
CA GLY A 332 16.13 8.46 6.24
C GLY A 332 17.16 7.47 5.68
N GLY A 333 16.96 6.91 4.50
CA GLY A 333 18.00 6.27 3.68
C GLY A 333 18.09 4.74 3.74
N ALA A 334 17.15 4.03 4.40
CA ALA A 334 17.17 2.56 4.44
C ALA A 334 16.91 1.94 3.06
N VAL A 335 16.01 2.54 2.28
CA VAL A 335 15.73 2.18 0.89
C VAL A 335 15.60 3.47 0.09
N ALA A 336 16.22 3.53 -1.09
CA ALA A 336 16.01 4.64 -2.02
C ALA A 336 14.66 4.45 -2.72
N CYS A 337 13.75 5.40 -2.54
CA CYS A 337 12.41 5.33 -3.11
C CYS A 337 12.46 5.55 -4.62
N ASN A 338 11.69 4.74 -5.34
CA ASN A 338 11.58 4.82 -6.79
C ASN A 338 10.14 5.04 -7.25
N ALA A 339 9.21 5.13 -6.30
CA ALA A 339 7.86 5.62 -6.54
C ALA A 339 7.79 7.14 -6.38
N GLN A 340 6.95 7.78 -7.18
CA GLN A 340 6.67 9.21 -7.13
C GLN A 340 5.15 9.44 -7.11
N ILE A 341 4.69 10.32 -6.22
CA ILE A 341 3.29 10.77 -6.23
C ILE A 341 3.19 11.95 -7.20
N ASP A 342 2.41 11.77 -8.25
CA ASP A 342 2.15 12.84 -9.21
C ASP A 342 0.80 13.52 -8.95
N ASN A 343 -0.19 12.79 -8.41
CA ASN A 343 -1.48 13.38 -8.06
C ASN A 343 -2.33 12.48 -7.15
N ILE A 344 -3.53 12.95 -6.88
CA ILE A 344 -4.64 12.15 -6.35
C ILE A 344 -5.41 11.51 -7.50
N HIS A 345 -5.92 10.31 -7.25
CA HIS A 345 -6.69 9.55 -8.20
C HIS A 345 -8.01 10.26 -8.54
N PRO A 346 -8.43 10.32 -9.83
CA PRO A 346 -9.62 11.06 -10.23
C PRO A 346 -10.93 10.62 -9.57
N ALA A 347 -11.02 9.36 -9.11
CA ALA A 347 -12.21 8.90 -8.37
C ALA A 347 -12.41 9.64 -7.04
N ASP A 348 -11.32 10.14 -6.45
CA ASP A 348 -11.35 10.94 -5.23
C ASP A 348 -11.51 12.43 -5.52
N LEU A 349 -11.20 12.84 -6.75
CA LEU A 349 -11.50 14.17 -7.27
C LEU A 349 -12.99 14.23 -7.60
N HIS A 350 -13.82 14.33 -6.58
CA HIS A 350 -15.18 14.78 -6.76
C HIS A 350 -15.12 16.17 -7.39
N ALA A 351 -15.64 16.30 -8.61
CA ALA A 351 -15.68 17.57 -9.33
C ALA A 351 -16.10 18.67 -8.36
N TYR A 352 -15.27 19.71 -8.29
CA TYR A 352 -15.32 20.93 -7.49
C TYR A 352 -16.69 21.63 -7.54
N TYR A 353 -17.73 20.96 -7.08
CA TYR A 353 -19.09 21.44 -6.95
C TYR A 353 -19.28 21.65 -5.47
N ALA A 354 -18.89 22.86 -5.05
CA ALA A 354 -19.17 23.46 -3.76
C ALA A 354 -19.28 22.42 -2.66
N VAL A 355 -18.15 22.11 -2.01
CA VAL A 355 -18.18 21.72 -0.60
C VAL A 355 -19.23 22.64 0.02
N PRO A 356 -20.42 22.16 0.43
CA PRO A 356 -21.29 23.01 1.20
C PRO A 356 -20.37 23.49 2.31
N GLU A 357 -20.30 24.80 2.55
CA GLU A 357 -19.72 25.27 3.80
C GLU A 357 -20.21 24.28 4.85
N PRO A 358 -19.34 23.72 5.70
CA PRO A 358 -19.84 23.06 6.86
C PRO A 358 -20.52 24.18 7.64
N ALA A 359 -21.77 24.51 7.26
CA ALA A 359 -22.76 25.16 8.06
C ALA A 359 -22.57 24.41 9.35
N ALA A 360 -21.99 25.13 10.31
CA ALA A 360 -21.33 24.59 11.48
C ALA A 360 -21.98 23.27 11.79
N VAL A 361 -21.23 22.15 11.73
CA VAL A 361 -21.75 20.81 12.05
C VAL A 361 -22.30 20.92 13.48
N THR A 362 -23.52 21.42 13.54
CA THR A 362 -24.29 21.72 14.70
C THR A 362 -24.91 20.38 14.97
N GLU A 363 -24.89 20.02 16.23
CA GLU A 363 -25.14 18.66 16.67
C GLU A 363 -26.61 18.20 16.45
N GLU A 364 -27.37 18.88 15.58
CA GLU A 364 -28.80 18.73 15.34
C GLU A 364 -29.22 18.44 13.89
N GLU A 365 -28.35 18.51 12.88
CA GLU A 365 -28.76 18.06 11.54
C GLU A 365 -28.76 16.53 11.45
N THR A 366 -29.98 16.00 11.54
CA THR A 366 -30.38 14.61 11.35
C THR A 366 -30.49 14.22 9.86
N GLY A 367 -29.81 14.96 8.98
CA GLY A 367 -29.70 14.67 7.56
C GLY A 367 -28.71 13.53 7.31
N THR A 368 -29.15 12.47 6.65
CA THR A 368 -28.50 11.16 6.51
C THR A 368 -27.33 11.10 5.52
N ASP A 369 -26.84 12.24 5.03
CA ASP A 369 -25.81 12.23 3.99
C ASP A 369 -24.40 12.14 4.61
N PRO A 370 -23.54 11.22 4.12
CA PRO A 370 -22.19 11.07 4.64
C PRO A 370 -21.37 12.34 4.41
N VAL A 371 -20.60 12.75 5.42
CA VAL A 371 -19.60 13.81 5.29
C VAL A 371 -18.59 13.38 4.25
N LEU A 372 -18.37 14.23 3.24
CA LEU A 372 -17.34 14.05 2.22
C LEU A 372 -16.05 14.76 2.68
N TYR A 373 -14.95 14.02 2.74
CA TYR A 373 -13.62 14.58 2.96
C TYR A 373 -12.84 14.52 1.65
N GLU A 374 -12.27 15.66 1.25
CA GLU A 374 -11.52 15.77 0.01
C GLU A 374 -10.02 15.62 0.27
N PRO A 375 -9.37 14.58 -0.28
CA PRO A 375 -7.92 14.50 -0.24
C PRO A 375 -7.31 15.63 -1.09
N ARG A 376 -6.10 16.06 -0.71
CA ARG A 376 -5.33 17.04 -1.50
C ARG A 376 -3.84 16.70 -1.55
N LEU A 377 -3.20 17.08 -2.65
CA LEU A 377 -1.75 16.99 -2.80
C LEU A 377 -1.08 18.16 -2.06
N VAL A 378 -0.05 17.86 -1.28
CA VAL A 378 0.76 18.84 -0.54
C VAL A 378 2.22 18.62 -0.91
N GLY A 379 2.77 19.51 -1.74
CA GLY A 379 4.09 19.30 -2.32
C GLY A 379 4.08 18.23 -3.42
N SER A 380 5.20 17.54 -3.62
CA SER A 380 5.37 16.53 -4.68
C SER A 380 5.41 15.09 -4.19
N THR A 381 5.27 14.87 -2.88
CA THR A 381 5.49 13.55 -2.27
C THR A 381 4.47 13.21 -1.20
N THR A 382 3.45 14.04 -0.97
CA THR A 382 2.51 13.85 0.13
C THR A 382 1.10 14.17 -0.31
N THR A 383 0.17 13.28 -0.01
CA THR A 383 -1.26 13.58 -0.03
C THR A 383 -1.80 13.59 1.39
N VAL A 384 -2.81 14.41 1.64
CA VAL A 384 -3.42 14.53 2.96
C VAL A 384 -4.93 14.45 2.86
N LEU A 385 -5.55 13.86 3.88
CA LEU A 385 -6.98 13.78 4.10
C LEU A 385 -7.29 14.32 5.50
N ASP A 386 -8.06 15.39 5.58
CA ASP A 386 -8.48 15.98 6.85
C ASP A 386 -9.88 15.48 7.21
N VAL A 387 -10.01 14.82 8.36
CA VAL A 387 -11.25 14.19 8.82
C VAL A 387 -11.72 14.78 10.14
N TYR A 388 -13.04 14.80 10.34
CA TYR A 388 -13.65 15.26 11.59
C TYR A 388 -14.15 14.07 12.43
N VAL A 389 -13.78 14.09 13.71
CA VAL A 389 -14.23 13.10 14.70
C VAL A 389 -15.25 13.77 15.63
N LYS A 390 -16.48 13.25 15.66
CA LYS A 390 -17.53 13.78 16.54
C LYS A 390 -17.24 13.44 18.01
N SER A 391 -17.63 14.35 18.89
CA SER A 391 -17.70 14.07 20.33
C SER A 391 -18.76 12.99 20.58
N ASN A 392 -18.50 12.13 21.57
CA ASN A 392 -19.53 11.23 22.05
C ASN A 392 -20.51 12.07 22.88
N LYS A 393 -21.67 12.43 22.33
CA LYS A 393 -22.77 12.91 23.19
C LYS A 393 -23.16 11.78 24.14
N GLY A 394 -22.68 11.83 25.37
CA GLY A 394 -23.24 11.07 26.45
C GLY A 394 -24.72 11.43 26.55
N GLY A 395 -25.60 10.47 26.27
CA GLY A 395 -27.02 10.56 26.60
C GLY A 395 -27.18 10.56 28.12
N GLY A 396 -26.80 11.67 28.76
CA GLY A 396 -27.07 11.93 30.16
C GLY A 396 -28.57 12.16 30.29
N LYS A 397 -29.32 11.07 30.49
CA LYS A 397 -30.64 11.15 31.12
C LYS A 397 -30.43 11.83 32.46
N GLY A 398 -30.78 13.11 32.53
CA GLY A 398 -30.91 13.81 33.80
C GLY A 398 -31.86 13.03 34.69
N ASN A 399 -31.36 12.51 35.80
CA ASN A 399 -32.21 12.18 36.93
C ASN A 399 -32.73 13.53 37.46
N LYS A 400 -33.99 13.82 37.12
CA LYS A 400 -34.83 14.69 37.93
C LYS A 400 -35.33 13.94 39.15
#